data_AF-A0A1I2MT86-F1
#
_entry.id   AF-A0A1I2MT86-F1
#
_cell.length_a   1.000
_cell.length_b   1.000
_cell.length_c   1.000
_cell.angle_alpha   90.00
_cell.angle_beta   90.00
_cell.angle_gamma   90.00
#
_symmetry.space_group_name_H-M   'P 1'
#
loop_
_entity.id
_entity.type
_entity.pdbx_description
1 polymer ?
#
loop_
_entity_poly.entity_id
_entity_poly.type
_entity_poly.pdbx_seq_one_letter_code
_entity_poly.pdbx_strand_id
1 'polypeptide(L)'
;MLPQFQSSSAFRINSHHLAIGIGIFAIGLFKKTVIADGIAVYANPDFNGADAGSSPDFLVAWSAALAYTFQIYFDFSGYSDMALGLARMFGIVLPLNFYSPYKACSISEFWRRWHMTLSRFLRDYIYIPLGGNQKGSRNRYLFLMTTMLLGGLWHGAGWNFFIWGALHGSYLAINHIWRQYSLQFTYLKLNKMVSWLLIMLVVVIAWVFFRANTFDGAMNIIQGMAGMNEWCGITYCNLGSLRRNGRNFKIVGCYWFPRWCYPIG
;
A
#
# COMPACT_ATOMS: atom_id res chain seq x y z
N MET A 1 -12.16 22.45 20.86
CA MET A 1 -12.84 22.49 19.54
C MET A 1 -11.99 23.30 18.58
N LEU A 2 -11.99 22.98 17.27
CA LEU A 2 -11.24 23.78 16.29
C LEU A 2 -11.81 25.22 16.25
N PRO A 3 -10.98 26.27 16.29
CA PRO A 3 -11.44 27.68 16.30
C PRO A 3 -12.43 28.02 15.16
N GLN A 4 -12.34 27.28 14.05
CA GLN A 4 -13.19 27.44 12.87
C GLN A 4 -14.69 27.20 13.16
N PHE A 5 -15.02 26.35 14.13
CA PHE A 5 -16.42 26.05 14.50
C PHE A 5 -17.05 27.11 15.40
N GLN A 6 -16.27 28.05 15.92
CA GLN A 6 -16.76 29.11 16.81
C GLN A 6 -17.18 30.37 16.04
N SER A 7 -16.84 30.47 14.75
CA SER A 7 -17.24 31.62 13.92
C SER A 7 -18.57 31.35 13.22
N SER A 8 -19.53 32.25 13.39
CA SER A 8 -20.82 32.23 12.67
C SER A 8 -20.67 32.46 11.16
N SER A 9 -19.48 32.84 10.70
CA SER A 9 -19.13 32.97 9.27
C SER A 9 -18.95 31.62 8.57
N ALA A 10 -18.65 30.55 9.31
CA ALA A 10 -18.45 29.21 8.74
C ALA A 10 -19.71 28.66 8.06
N PHE A 11 -20.90 29.09 8.49
CA PHE A 11 -22.18 28.57 7.98
C PHE A 11 -22.82 29.45 6.90
N ARG A 12 -22.16 30.52 6.46
CA ARG A 12 -22.65 31.34 5.34
C ARG A 12 -22.21 30.73 4.01
N ILE A 13 -23.18 30.44 3.13
CA ILE A 13 -22.89 29.93 1.79
C ILE A 13 -22.08 30.99 1.03
N ASN A 14 -20.89 30.59 0.59
CA ASN A 14 -19.97 31.41 -0.18
C ASN A 14 -19.68 30.70 -1.51
N SER A 15 -19.97 31.35 -2.63
CA SER A 15 -19.85 30.77 -3.96
C SER A 15 -18.43 30.34 -4.31
N HIS A 16 -17.42 31.07 -3.84
CA HIS A 16 -16.01 30.72 -4.04
C HIS A 16 -15.62 29.47 -3.26
N HIS A 17 -16.07 29.34 -2.01
CA HIS A 17 -15.90 28.12 -1.21
C HIS A 17 -16.61 26.91 -1.82
N LEU A 18 -17.83 27.11 -2.32
CA LEU A 18 -18.61 26.09 -3.00
C LEU A 18 -17.90 25.61 -4.28
N ALA A 19 -17.46 26.52 -5.15
CA ALA A 19 -16.79 26.18 -6.41
C ALA A 19 -15.49 25.39 -6.17
N ILE A 20 -14.64 25.84 -5.23
CA ILE A 20 -13.42 25.11 -4.86
C ILE A 20 -13.77 23.74 -4.28
N GLY A 21 -14.75 23.70 -3.37
CA GLY A 21 -15.18 22.46 -2.73
C GLY A 21 -15.68 21.42 -3.73
N ILE A 22 -16.50 21.84 -4.71
CA ILE A 22 -16.99 20.99 -5.80
C ILE A 22 -15.83 20.47 -6.66
N GLY A 23 -14.89 21.34 -7.02
CA GLY A 23 -13.72 20.94 -7.80
C GLY A 23 -12.87 19.87 -7.09
N ILE A 24 -12.56 20.08 -5.81
CA ILE A 24 -11.79 19.11 -5.01
C ILE A 24 -12.58 17.81 -4.85
N PHE A 25 -13.89 17.90 -4.57
CA PHE A 25 -14.75 16.73 -4.44
C PHE A 25 -14.79 15.91 -5.73
N ALA A 26 -14.95 16.55 -6.88
CA ALA A 26 -14.98 15.88 -8.18
C ALA A 26 -13.65 15.18 -8.49
N ILE A 27 -12.50 15.79 -8.16
CA ILE A 27 -11.18 15.15 -8.27
C ILE A 27 -11.11 13.91 -7.37
N GLY A 28 -11.56 14.01 -6.12
CA GLY A 28 -11.59 12.89 -5.18
C GLY A 28 -12.48 11.75 -5.66
N LEU A 29 -13.67 12.08 -6.18
CA LEU A 29 -14.61 11.12 -6.75
C LEU A 29 -14.01 10.40 -7.95
N PHE A 30 -13.37 11.12 -8.88
CA PHE A 30 -12.69 10.54 -10.03
C PHE A 30 -11.56 9.59 -9.62
N LYS A 31 -10.71 10.00 -8.65
CA LYS A 31 -9.66 9.12 -8.11
C LYS A 31 -10.23 7.83 -7.56
N LYS A 32 -11.34 7.89 -6.84
CA LYS A 32 -11.99 6.71 -6.27
C LYS A 32 -12.61 5.82 -7.35
N THR A 33 -13.58 6.35 -8.09
CA THR A 33 -14.46 5.54 -8.94
C THR A 33 -13.85 5.13 -10.26
N VAL A 34 -12.94 5.95 -10.82
CA VAL A 34 -12.32 5.67 -12.12
C VAL A 34 -10.97 5.01 -11.94
N ILE A 35 -10.11 5.58 -11.08
CA ILE A 35 -8.74 5.09 -10.92
C ILE A 35 -8.67 3.92 -9.94
N ALA A 36 -9.08 4.12 -8.69
CA ALA A 36 -8.90 3.10 -7.65
C ALA A 36 -9.75 1.85 -7.94
N ASP A 37 -11.04 2.04 -8.22
CA ASP A 37 -11.94 0.92 -8.52
C ASP A 37 -11.59 0.25 -9.86
N GLY A 38 -11.08 1.02 -10.84
CA GLY A 38 -10.55 0.47 -12.09
C GLY A 38 -9.30 -0.40 -11.91
N ILE A 39 -8.37 0.03 -11.04
CA ILE A 39 -7.16 -0.75 -10.73
C ILE A 39 -7.48 -1.98 -9.87
N ALA A 40 -8.50 -1.90 -9.01
CA ALA A 40 -8.92 -3.00 -8.14
C ALA A 40 -9.27 -4.28 -8.90
N VAL A 41 -9.74 -4.16 -10.16
CA VAL A 41 -10.03 -5.30 -11.05
C VAL A 41 -8.78 -6.14 -11.33
N TYR A 42 -7.59 -5.55 -11.29
CA TYR A 42 -6.33 -6.26 -11.48
C TYR A 42 -5.73 -6.77 -10.17
N ALA A 43 -5.87 -6.01 -9.07
CA ALA A 43 -5.29 -6.41 -7.79
C ALA A 43 -6.10 -7.54 -7.11
N ASN A 44 -7.44 -7.45 -7.11
CA ASN A 44 -8.28 -8.31 -6.30
C ASN A 44 -8.20 -9.80 -6.68
N PRO A 45 -8.26 -10.21 -7.96
CA PRO A 45 -8.26 -11.63 -8.32
C PRO A 45 -7.00 -12.37 -7.87
N ASP A 46 -5.83 -11.75 -8.02
CA ASP A 46 -4.55 -12.37 -7.70
C ASP A 46 -4.34 -12.51 -6.18
N PHE A 47 -4.70 -11.47 -5.40
CA PHE A 47 -4.68 -11.57 -3.94
C PHE A 47 -5.70 -12.59 -3.41
N ASN A 48 -6.93 -12.61 -3.95
CA ASN A 48 -7.95 -13.56 -3.55
C ASN A 48 -7.56 -15.00 -3.92
N GLY A 49 -6.95 -15.20 -5.10
CA GLY A 49 -6.41 -16.48 -5.53
C GLY A 49 -5.27 -16.93 -4.61
N ALA A 50 -4.33 -16.04 -4.28
CA ALA A 50 -3.24 -16.34 -3.36
C ALA A 50 -3.73 -16.71 -1.96
N ASP A 51 -4.72 -15.99 -1.43
CA ASP A 51 -5.39 -16.30 -0.17
C ASP A 51 -6.09 -17.68 -0.20
N ALA A 52 -6.55 -18.12 -1.37
CA ALA A 52 -7.14 -19.44 -1.62
C ALA A 52 -6.10 -20.53 -1.99
N GLY A 53 -4.81 -20.24 -1.91
CA GLY A 53 -3.72 -21.19 -2.12
C GLY A 53 -3.10 -21.21 -3.51
N SER A 54 -3.46 -20.29 -4.40
CA SER A 54 -2.77 -20.16 -5.69
C SER A 54 -1.36 -19.57 -5.50
N SER A 55 -0.40 -19.99 -6.33
CA SER A 55 0.98 -19.50 -6.30
C SER A 55 1.25 -18.64 -7.55
N PRO A 56 1.02 -17.31 -7.49
CA PRO A 56 1.23 -16.44 -8.65
C PRO A 56 2.70 -16.41 -9.04
N ASP A 57 2.99 -16.40 -10.35
CA ASP A 57 4.34 -16.27 -10.86
C ASP A 57 4.93 -14.87 -10.61
N PHE A 58 6.18 -14.66 -11.02
CA PHE A 58 6.90 -13.40 -10.83
C PHE A 58 6.17 -12.18 -11.38
N LEU A 59 5.67 -12.24 -12.61
CA LEU A 59 5.04 -11.09 -13.25
C LEU A 59 3.69 -10.81 -12.64
N VAL A 60 2.90 -11.86 -12.37
CA VAL A 60 1.57 -11.75 -11.74
C VAL A 60 1.67 -11.20 -10.32
N ALA A 61 2.61 -11.70 -9.51
CA ALA A 61 2.79 -11.24 -8.14
C ALA A 61 3.22 -9.77 -8.07
N TRP A 62 4.15 -9.35 -8.95
CA TRP A 62 4.54 -7.94 -9.04
C TRP A 62 3.42 -7.05 -9.57
N SER A 63 2.65 -7.49 -10.57
CA SER A 63 1.50 -6.71 -11.06
C SER A 63 0.44 -6.55 -9.99
N ALA A 64 0.12 -7.61 -9.24
CA ALA A 64 -0.85 -7.57 -8.15
C ALA A 64 -0.41 -6.60 -7.04
N ALA A 65 0.84 -6.70 -6.58
CA ALA A 65 1.36 -5.86 -5.50
C ALA A 65 1.43 -4.38 -5.90
N LEU A 66 1.85 -4.07 -7.13
CA LEU A 66 1.88 -2.71 -7.65
C LEU A 66 0.48 -2.16 -7.91
N ALA A 67 -0.43 -2.97 -8.48
CA ALA A 67 -1.83 -2.59 -8.67
C ALA A 67 -2.47 -2.23 -7.32
N TYR A 68 -2.30 -3.08 -6.30
CA TYR A 68 -2.80 -2.78 -4.96
C TYR A 68 -2.17 -1.51 -4.37
N THR A 69 -0.87 -1.30 -4.57
CA THR A 69 -0.18 -0.08 -4.12
C THR A 69 -0.82 1.19 -4.71
N PHE A 70 -1.16 1.20 -6.00
CA PHE A 70 -1.87 2.34 -6.59
C PHE A 70 -3.33 2.41 -6.15
N GLN A 71 -4.03 1.27 -6.10
CA GLN A 71 -5.41 1.18 -5.64
C GLN A 71 -5.57 1.83 -4.26
N ILE A 72 -4.81 1.36 -3.25
CA ILE A 72 -4.94 1.86 -1.87
C ILE A 72 -4.66 3.38 -1.79
N TYR A 73 -3.70 3.89 -2.57
CA TYR A 73 -3.41 5.31 -2.61
C TYR A 73 -4.56 6.13 -3.19
N PHE A 74 -5.07 5.77 -4.36
CA PHE A 74 -6.13 6.52 -5.02
C PHE A 74 -7.47 6.38 -4.28
N ASP A 75 -7.69 5.24 -3.63
CA ASP A 75 -8.86 5.00 -2.79
C ASP A 75 -8.87 5.94 -1.58
N PHE A 76 -7.83 5.89 -0.75
CA PHE A 76 -7.74 6.69 0.47
C PHE A 76 -7.58 8.19 0.19
N SER A 77 -6.79 8.54 -0.84
CA SER A 77 -6.66 9.95 -1.24
C SER A 77 -7.93 10.49 -1.89
N GLY A 78 -8.68 9.65 -2.63
CA GLY A 78 -9.99 10.00 -3.17
C GLY A 78 -10.99 10.35 -2.06
N TYR A 79 -11.11 9.49 -1.04
CA TYR A 79 -11.96 9.77 0.14
C TYR A 79 -11.51 11.03 0.90
N SER A 80 -10.20 11.20 1.07
CA SER A 80 -9.66 12.39 1.75
C SER A 80 -9.97 13.68 1.00
N ASP A 81 -9.84 13.67 -0.33
CA ASP A 81 -10.15 14.82 -1.19
C ASP A 81 -11.65 15.11 -1.20
N MET A 82 -12.51 14.09 -1.27
CA MET A 82 -13.96 14.27 -1.13
C MET A 82 -14.31 14.93 0.23
N ALA A 83 -13.71 14.47 1.32
CA ALA A 83 -13.92 15.07 2.65
C ALA A 83 -13.42 16.54 2.73
N LEU A 84 -12.26 16.84 2.14
CA LEU A 84 -11.73 18.20 2.02
C LEU A 84 -12.66 19.10 1.19
N GLY A 85 -13.18 18.58 0.07
CA GLY A 85 -14.13 19.26 -0.79
C GLY A 85 -15.41 19.61 -0.05
N LEU A 86 -16.04 18.63 0.61
CA LEU A 86 -17.24 18.84 1.43
C LEU A 86 -16.98 19.86 2.54
N ALA A 87 -15.91 19.71 3.33
CA ALA A 87 -15.58 20.66 4.38
C ALA A 87 -15.42 22.08 3.84
N ARG A 88 -14.76 22.23 2.67
CA ARG A 88 -14.54 23.53 2.05
C ARG A 88 -15.84 24.19 1.60
N MET A 89 -16.85 23.42 1.14
CA MET A 89 -18.19 23.95 0.82
C MET A 89 -18.88 24.57 2.06
N PHE A 90 -18.61 24.02 3.25
CA PHE A 90 -19.06 24.56 4.54
C PHE A 90 -18.05 25.54 5.18
N GLY A 91 -17.15 26.13 4.40
CA GLY A 91 -16.16 27.10 4.89
C GLY A 91 -15.11 26.53 5.85
N ILE A 92 -15.08 25.21 6.08
CA ILE A 92 -14.15 24.53 6.98
C ILE A 92 -12.91 24.11 6.19
N VAL A 93 -11.72 24.45 6.72
CA VAL A 93 -10.43 24.05 6.14
C VAL A 93 -9.85 22.91 6.94
N LEU A 94 -9.94 21.71 6.38
CA LEU A 94 -9.29 20.52 6.93
C LEU A 94 -7.84 20.42 6.43
N PRO A 95 -6.93 19.84 7.24
CA PRO A 95 -5.56 19.60 6.82
C PRO A 95 -5.50 18.49 5.75
N LEU A 96 -4.58 18.63 4.79
CA LEU A 96 -4.32 17.60 3.79
C LEU A 96 -3.86 16.29 4.44
N ASN A 97 -4.25 15.17 3.83
CA ASN A 97 -3.88 13.84 4.29
C ASN A 97 -2.78 13.19 3.42
N PHE A 98 -2.67 13.56 2.15
CA PHE A 98 -1.68 12.98 1.22
C PHE A 98 -0.89 14.05 0.46
N TYR A 99 0.43 13.82 0.27
CA TYR A 99 1.31 14.73 -0.44
C TYR A 99 2.36 13.99 -1.29
N SER A 100 1.89 13.36 -2.38
CA SER A 100 2.72 12.53 -3.29
C SER A 100 3.63 11.53 -2.54
N PRO A 101 3.05 10.61 -1.74
CA PRO A 101 3.81 9.74 -0.83
C PRO A 101 4.83 8.86 -1.54
N TYR A 102 4.50 8.34 -2.73
CA TYR A 102 5.39 7.50 -3.53
C TYR A 102 6.54 8.25 -4.21
N LYS A 103 6.69 9.56 -3.99
CA LYS A 103 7.92 10.31 -4.36
C LYS A 103 8.97 10.32 -3.24
N ALA A 104 8.67 9.72 -2.09
CA ALA A 104 9.56 9.72 -0.94
C ALA A 104 10.85 8.95 -1.22
N CYS A 105 11.98 9.51 -0.76
CA CYS A 105 13.30 8.87 -0.84
C CYS A 105 13.77 8.35 0.54
N SER A 106 12.92 8.43 1.56
CA SER A 106 13.12 7.78 2.86
C SER A 106 11.77 7.37 3.45
N ILE A 107 11.75 6.35 4.31
CA ILE A 107 10.50 5.93 4.96
C ILE A 107 9.95 7.01 5.92
N SER A 108 10.83 7.80 6.53
CA SER A 108 10.42 8.97 7.32
C SER A 108 9.72 10.03 6.45
N GLU A 109 10.21 10.25 5.22
CA GLU A 109 9.55 11.14 4.26
C GLU A 109 8.22 10.55 3.78
N PHE A 110 8.14 9.25 3.56
CA PHE A 110 6.90 8.56 3.20
C PHE A 110 5.81 8.82 4.25
N TRP A 111 6.09 8.59 5.54
CA TRP A 111 5.15 8.85 6.64
C TRP A 111 4.81 10.34 6.83
N ARG A 112 5.67 11.25 6.37
CA ARG A 112 5.34 12.69 6.32
C ARG A 112 4.43 13.08 5.15
N ARG A 113 4.17 12.17 4.20
CA ARG A 113 3.40 12.39 2.98
C ARG A 113 2.19 11.45 2.86
N TRP A 114 2.19 10.33 3.58
CA TRP A 114 1.13 9.34 3.63
C TRP A 114 0.30 9.52 4.90
N HIS A 115 -1.03 9.51 4.75
CA HIS A 115 -1.99 9.61 5.85
C HIS A 115 -1.55 10.57 6.98
N MET A 116 -1.23 11.81 6.60
CA MET A 116 -0.53 12.75 7.45
C MET A 116 -1.30 13.12 8.72
N THR A 117 -2.63 13.08 8.70
CA THR A 117 -3.45 13.35 9.91
C THR A 117 -3.30 12.24 10.95
N LEU A 118 -3.37 10.98 10.53
CA LEU A 118 -3.11 9.82 11.38
C LEU A 118 -1.66 9.82 11.89
N SER A 119 -0.70 10.12 11.01
CA SER A 119 0.71 10.23 11.40
C SER A 119 0.95 11.26 12.50
N ARG A 120 0.27 12.42 12.43
CA ARG A 120 0.28 13.42 13.51
C ARG A 120 -0.39 12.88 14.77
N PHE A 121 -1.54 12.22 14.66
CA PHE A 121 -2.23 11.62 15.80
C PHE A 121 -1.35 10.60 16.54
N LEU A 122 -0.77 9.62 15.83
CA LEU A 122 0.14 8.63 16.41
C LEU A 122 1.35 9.30 17.07
N ARG A 123 1.92 10.33 16.43
CA ARG A 123 3.04 11.09 17.00
C ARG A 123 2.65 11.81 18.30
N ASP A 124 1.56 12.56 18.27
CA ASP A 124 1.20 13.52 19.32
C ASP A 124 0.53 12.84 20.51
N TYR A 125 -0.19 11.74 20.29
CA TYR A 125 -0.96 11.04 21.33
C TYR A 125 -0.38 9.69 21.77
N ILE A 126 0.60 9.14 21.04
CA ILE A 126 1.24 7.86 21.43
C ILE A 126 2.74 8.07 21.60
N TYR A 127 3.44 8.46 20.53
CA TYR A 127 4.90 8.50 20.54
C TYR A 127 5.49 9.53 21.51
N ILE A 128 4.99 10.77 21.49
CA ILE A 128 5.46 11.85 22.38
C ILE A 128 5.15 11.51 23.85
N PRO A 129 3.91 11.11 24.22
CA PRO A 129 3.60 10.69 25.59
C PRO A 129 4.45 9.54 26.13
N LEU A 130 4.87 8.57 25.30
CA LEU A 130 5.77 7.49 25.73
C LEU A 130 7.19 8.00 26.10
N GLY A 131 7.58 9.17 25.58
CA GLY A 131 8.85 9.83 25.87
C GLY A 131 9.56 10.36 24.61
N GLY A 132 9.01 10.11 23.43
CA GLY A 132 9.54 10.56 22.15
C GLY A 132 11.04 10.30 21.99
N ASN A 133 11.79 11.35 21.63
CA ASN A 133 13.24 11.27 21.45
C ASN A 133 14.06 11.57 22.72
N GLN A 134 13.42 11.81 23.87
CA GLN A 134 14.08 12.39 25.05
C GLN A 134 14.75 11.35 25.95
N LYS A 135 14.38 10.06 25.86
CA LYS A 135 14.87 9.00 26.76
C LYS A 135 16.03 8.16 26.19
N GLY A 136 16.82 8.70 25.27
CA GLY A 136 17.98 8.02 24.66
C GLY A 136 17.63 7.10 23.47
N SER A 137 18.67 6.55 22.82
CA SER A 137 18.54 5.85 21.52
C SER A 137 17.75 4.54 21.59
N ARG A 138 17.96 3.71 22.62
CA ARG A 138 17.24 2.43 22.80
C ARG A 138 15.73 2.67 22.98
N ASN A 139 15.36 3.58 23.87
CA ASN A 139 13.96 3.90 24.14
C ASN A 139 13.27 4.53 22.93
N ARG A 140 13.99 5.34 22.14
CA ARG A 140 13.47 5.87 20.88
C ARG A 140 12.98 4.76 19.94
N TYR A 141 13.77 3.71 19.73
CA TYR A 141 13.40 2.62 18.82
C TYR A 141 12.26 1.78 19.39
N LEU A 142 12.24 1.55 20.71
CA LEU A 142 11.13 0.86 21.38
C LEU A 142 9.83 1.65 21.23
N PHE A 143 9.81 2.94 21.56
CA PHE A 143 8.60 3.77 21.44
C PHE A 143 8.14 3.92 20.00
N LEU A 144 9.08 3.99 19.05
CA LEU A 144 8.74 4.03 17.63
C LEU A 144 8.09 2.70 17.20
N MET A 145 8.67 1.57 17.58
CA MET A 145 8.11 0.24 17.30
C MET A 145 6.72 0.10 17.92
N THR A 146 6.57 0.44 19.21
CA THR A 146 5.28 0.42 19.90
C THR A 146 4.25 1.31 19.20
N THR A 147 4.64 2.52 18.78
CA THR A 147 3.74 3.44 18.07
C THR A 147 3.27 2.83 16.75
N MET A 148 4.16 2.22 15.98
CA MET A 148 3.81 1.61 14.69
C MET A 148 3.00 0.33 14.83
N LEU A 149 3.27 -0.50 15.85
CA LEU A 149 2.46 -1.67 16.16
C LEU A 149 1.04 -1.28 16.59
N LEU A 150 0.91 -0.29 17.48
CA LEU A 150 -0.40 0.25 17.87
C LEU A 150 -1.11 0.91 16.68
N GLY A 151 -0.38 1.60 15.81
CA GLY A 151 -0.90 2.14 14.55
C GLY A 151 -1.40 1.06 13.59
N GLY A 152 -0.69 -0.08 13.50
CA GLY A 152 -1.16 -1.27 12.79
C GLY A 152 -2.43 -1.82 13.40
N LEU A 153 -2.43 -2.10 14.70
CA LEU A 153 -3.59 -2.64 15.43
C LEU A 153 -4.82 -1.72 15.38
N TRP A 154 -4.64 -0.41 15.20
CA TRP A 154 -5.75 0.53 14.97
C TRP A 154 -6.51 0.25 13.67
N HIS A 155 -5.87 -0.35 12.66
CA HIS A 155 -6.54 -0.78 11.42
C HIS A 155 -7.32 -2.09 11.59
N GLY A 156 -6.93 -2.94 12.54
CA GLY A 156 -7.64 -4.17 12.89
C GLY A 156 -6.81 -5.13 13.75
N ALA A 157 -7.47 -6.10 14.38
CA ALA A 157 -6.84 -7.08 15.28
C ALA A 157 -6.21 -8.29 14.56
N GLY A 158 -6.09 -8.24 13.23
CA GLY A 158 -5.52 -9.31 12.41
C GLY A 158 -3.98 -9.35 12.44
N TRP A 159 -3.43 -10.53 12.15
CA TRP A 159 -1.99 -10.76 12.04
C TRP A 159 -1.35 -9.86 10.97
N ASN A 160 -2.09 -9.59 9.90
CA ASN A 160 -1.70 -8.78 8.75
C ASN A 160 -1.31 -7.35 9.17
N PHE A 161 -2.16 -6.72 9.99
CA PHE A 161 -1.92 -5.36 10.50
C PHE A 161 -0.81 -5.30 11.54
N PHE A 162 -0.66 -6.35 12.35
CA PHE A 162 0.45 -6.46 13.29
C PHE A 162 1.80 -6.53 12.55
N ILE A 163 1.91 -7.39 11.52
CA ILE A 163 3.12 -7.50 10.69
C ILE A 163 3.38 -6.19 9.96
N TRP A 164 2.35 -5.57 9.37
CA TRP A 164 2.49 -4.28 8.72
C TRP A 164 3.06 -3.19 9.66
N GLY A 165 2.55 -3.12 10.90
CA GLY A 165 3.05 -2.21 11.93
C GLY A 165 4.50 -2.52 12.30
N ALA A 166 4.84 -3.80 12.47
CA ALA A 166 6.19 -4.26 12.78
C ALA A 166 7.19 -3.92 11.66
N LEU A 167 6.80 -4.09 10.40
CA LEU A 167 7.60 -3.76 9.23
C LEU A 167 7.89 -2.25 9.18
N HIS A 168 6.86 -1.40 9.27
CA HIS A 168 7.09 0.04 9.25
C HIS A 168 7.87 0.55 10.46
N GLY A 169 7.66 -0.02 11.67
CA GLY A 169 8.47 0.26 12.84
C GLY A 169 9.95 -0.08 12.62
N SER A 170 10.22 -1.25 12.03
CA SER A 170 11.56 -1.69 11.68
C SER A 170 12.21 -0.78 10.63
N TYR A 171 11.47 -0.44 9.57
CA TYR A 171 11.97 0.44 8.51
C TYR A 171 12.34 1.82 9.04
N LEU A 172 11.51 2.40 9.90
CA LEU A 172 11.80 3.69 10.53
C LEU A 172 13.03 3.60 11.46
N ALA A 173 13.16 2.54 12.26
CA ALA A 173 14.34 2.32 13.10
C ALA A 173 15.62 2.22 12.25
N ILE A 174 15.60 1.39 11.19
CA ILE A 174 16.71 1.25 10.23
C ILE A 174 17.01 2.59 9.56
N ASN A 175 15.99 3.34 9.14
CA ASN A 175 16.17 4.66 8.52
C ASN A 175 16.83 5.66 9.46
N HIS A 176 16.47 5.66 10.74
CA HIS A 176 17.13 6.50 11.75
C HIS A 176 18.59 6.11 11.96
N ILE A 177 18.88 4.80 12.05
CA ILE A 177 20.25 4.28 12.18
C ILE A 177 21.08 4.68 10.94
N TRP A 178 20.56 4.41 9.74
CA TRP A 178 21.20 4.74 8.47
C TRP A 178 21.49 6.24 8.36
N ARG A 179 20.54 7.09 8.75
CA ARG A 179 20.72 8.55 8.71
C ARG A 179 21.82 9.01 9.68
N GLN A 180 21.97 8.36 10.84
CA GLN A 180 23.05 8.68 11.77
C GLN A 180 24.42 8.35 11.19
N TYR A 181 24.58 7.16 10.58
CA TYR A 181 25.86 6.76 9.99
C TYR A 181 26.16 7.45 8.65
N SER A 182 25.18 7.70 7.78
CA SER A 182 25.40 8.39 6.50
C SER A 182 25.76 9.87 6.62
N LEU A 183 25.46 10.49 7.77
CA LEU A 183 25.99 11.82 8.11
C LEU A 183 27.49 11.78 8.46
N GLN A 184 27.98 10.65 8.99
CA GLN A 184 29.39 10.45 9.35
C GLN A 184 30.21 9.91 8.17
N PHE A 185 29.60 9.09 7.30
CA PHE A 185 30.27 8.40 6.21
C PHE A 185 29.63 8.70 4.85
N THR A 186 30.30 9.55 4.06
CA THR A 186 29.78 10.03 2.77
C THR A 186 29.53 8.91 1.75
N TYR A 187 30.26 7.79 1.81
CA TYR A 187 30.06 6.65 0.91
C TYR A 187 28.75 5.88 1.18
N LEU A 188 28.10 6.10 2.34
CA LEU A 188 26.77 5.56 2.64
C LEU A 188 25.64 6.45 2.09
N LYS A 189 25.96 7.57 1.44
CA LYS A 189 24.94 8.40 0.78
C LYS A 189 24.52 7.73 -0.53
N LEU A 190 23.34 7.12 -0.50
CA LEU A 190 22.70 6.59 -1.69
C LEU A 190 22.26 7.74 -2.60
N ASN A 191 22.36 7.52 -3.91
CA ASN A 191 21.75 8.45 -4.85
C ASN A 191 20.22 8.44 -4.69
N LYS A 192 19.56 9.49 -5.19
CA LYS A 192 18.12 9.67 -5.03
C LYS A 192 17.30 8.54 -5.66
N MET A 193 17.73 8.02 -6.81
CA MET A 193 17.01 6.97 -7.55
C MET A 193 17.05 5.63 -6.80
N VAL A 194 18.22 5.22 -6.31
CA VAL A 194 18.40 4.01 -5.49
C VAL A 194 17.61 4.13 -4.20
N SER A 195 17.69 5.28 -3.52
CA SER A 195 16.89 5.51 -2.30
C SER A 195 15.40 5.37 -2.59
N TRP A 196 14.91 5.97 -3.68
CA TRP A 196 13.52 5.87 -4.10
C TRP A 196 13.11 4.44 -4.41
N LEU A 197 13.90 3.69 -5.18
CA LEU A 197 13.64 2.28 -5.50
C LEU A 197 13.55 1.41 -4.24
N LEU A 198 14.47 1.60 -3.29
CA LEU A 198 14.46 0.87 -2.01
C LEU A 198 13.22 1.20 -1.19
N ILE A 199 12.83 2.48 -1.11
CA ILE A 199 11.62 2.88 -0.38
C ILE A 199 10.36 2.35 -1.04
N MET A 200 10.29 2.40 -2.38
CA MET A 200 9.17 1.81 -3.11
C MET A 200 9.08 0.30 -2.84
N LEU A 201 10.20 -0.42 -2.90
CA LEU A 201 10.24 -1.86 -2.64
C LEU A 201 9.70 -2.20 -1.24
N VAL A 202 10.23 -1.59 -0.19
CA VAL A 202 9.81 -1.92 1.19
C VAL A 202 8.36 -1.50 1.48
N VAL A 203 7.88 -0.42 0.85
CA VAL A 203 6.49 0.02 0.96
C VAL A 203 5.55 -0.95 0.24
N VAL A 204 5.91 -1.42 -0.96
CA VAL A 204 5.13 -2.44 -1.69
C VAL A 204 5.05 -3.74 -0.89
N ILE A 205 6.18 -4.21 -0.31
CA ILE A 205 6.19 -5.40 0.55
C ILE A 205 5.26 -5.22 1.75
N ALA A 206 5.29 -4.06 2.43
CA ALA A 206 4.35 -3.79 3.52
C ALA A 206 2.89 -3.84 3.04
N TRP A 207 2.59 -3.31 1.85
CA TRP A 207 1.24 -3.35 1.30
C TRP A 207 0.73 -4.76 0.97
N VAL A 208 1.61 -5.70 0.60
CA VAL A 208 1.23 -7.12 0.44
C VAL A 208 0.65 -7.66 1.75
N PHE A 209 1.36 -7.45 2.86
CA PHE A 209 0.87 -7.84 4.17
C PHE A 209 -0.39 -7.08 4.56
N PHE A 210 -0.51 -5.79 4.25
CA PHE A 210 -1.72 -5.04 4.54
C PHE A 210 -2.95 -5.57 3.78
N ARG A 211 -2.76 -6.08 2.56
CA ARG A 211 -3.85 -6.56 1.71
C ARG A 211 -4.30 -7.99 1.98
N ALA A 212 -3.35 -8.90 2.14
CA ALA A 212 -3.65 -10.32 2.22
C ALA A 212 -4.57 -10.65 3.41
N ASN A 213 -5.53 -11.54 3.20
CA ASN A 213 -6.41 -11.99 4.29
C ASN A 213 -5.81 -13.17 5.05
N THR A 214 -4.96 -13.98 4.40
CA THR A 214 -4.28 -15.13 5.02
C THR A 214 -2.76 -14.97 5.00
N PHE A 215 -2.09 -15.54 6.00
CA PHE A 215 -0.63 -15.49 6.09
C PHE A 215 0.01 -16.20 4.90
N ASP A 216 -0.55 -17.35 4.54
CA ASP A 216 -0.11 -18.13 3.38
C ASP A 216 -0.32 -17.36 2.08
N GLY A 217 -1.45 -16.64 1.94
CA GLY A 217 -1.70 -15.78 0.78
C GLY A 217 -0.68 -14.65 0.62
N ALA A 218 -0.33 -13.97 1.72
CA ALA A 218 0.76 -12.98 1.70
C ALA A 218 2.08 -13.63 1.27
N MET A 219 2.40 -14.81 1.83
CA MET A 219 3.66 -15.48 1.54
C MET A 219 3.72 -15.96 0.08
N ASN A 220 2.62 -16.45 -0.48
CA ASN A 220 2.50 -16.84 -1.89
C ASN A 220 2.82 -15.66 -2.82
N ILE A 221 2.33 -14.46 -2.51
CA ILE A 221 2.65 -13.24 -3.26
C ILE A 221 4.13 -12.86 -3.10
N ILE A 222 4.68 -12.89 -1.88
CA ILE A 222 6.10 -12.57 -1.63
C ILE A 222 7.04 -13.56 -2.34
N GLN A 223 6.73 -14.86 -2.32
CA GLN A 223 7.48 -15.89 -3.03
C GLN A 223 7.40 -15.69 -4.55
N GLY A 224 6.22 -15.35 -5.07
CA GLY A 224 6.03 -14.95 -6.46
C GLY A 224 6.92 -13.75 -6.83
N MET A 225 6.89 -12.67 -6.05
CA MET A 225 7.72 -11.48 -6.26
C MET A 225 9.23 -11.79 -6.20
N ALA A 226 9.64 -12.79 -5.43
CA ALA A 226 11.02 -13.27 -5.36
C ALA A 226 11.41 -14.23 -6.49
N GLY A 227 10.46 -14.64 -7.34
CA GLY A 227 10.67 -15.60 -8.44
C GLY A 227 10.81 -17.05 -7.97
N MET A 228 10.31 -17.37 -6.77
CA MET A 228 10.37 -18.71 -6.21
C MET A 228 9.25 -19.63 -6.70
N ASN A 229 8.15 -19.05 -7.18
CA ASN A 229 7.04 -19.81 -7.77
C ASN A 229 7.37 -20.15 -9.22
N GLU A 230 6.97 -21.35 -9.65
CA GLU A 230 7.15 -21.78 -11.03
C GLU A 230 6.48 -20.79 -11.99
N TRP A 231 7.17 -20.45 -13.08
CA TRP A 231 6.56 -19.72 -14.17
C TRP A 231 5.47 -20.57 -14.79
N CYS A 232 4.20 -20.25 -14.53
CA CYS A 232 3.06 -20.80 -15.24
C CYS A 232 2.93 -20.21 -16.66
N GLY A 233 4.06 -19.91 -17.30
CA GLY A 233 4.15 -19.37 -18.66
C GLY A 233 4.41 -20.42 -19.72
N ILE A 234 4.90 -21.62 -19.38
CA ILE A 234 5.16 -22.69 -20.36
C ILE A 234 4.96 -24.06 -19.69
N THR A 235 4.03 -24.85 -20.25
CA THR A 235 3.90 -26.34 -20.21
C THR A 235 2.60 -26.89 -19.59
N TYR A 236 1.51 -26.77 -20.34
CA TYR A 236 0.62 -27.93 -20.54
C TYR A 236 0.46 -28.16 -22.04
N CYS A 237 1.53 -28.63 -22.69
CA CYS A 237 1.35 -29.38 -23.94
C CYS A 237 0.77 -30.74 -23.53
N ASN A 238 -0.54 -30.79 -23.32
CA ASN A 238 -1.23 -32.05 -23.12
C ASN A 238 -1.08 -32.83 -24.44
N LEU A 239 -0.17 -33.81 -24.45
CA LEU A 239 -0.06 -34.78 -25.53
C LEU A 239 -1.29 -35.70 -25.47
N GLY A 240 -2.42 -35.17 -25.94
CA GLY A 240 -3.61 -35.96 -26.19
C GLY A 240 -3.31 -36.95 -27.31
N SER A 241 -3.17 -38.22 -26.98
CA SER A 241 -3.15 -39.28 -27.99
C SER A 241 -4.59 -39.62 -28.36
N LEU A 242 -4.98 -39.35 -29.61
CA LEU A 242 -6.25 -39.83 -30.16
C LEU A 242 -5.98 -41.14 -30.91
N ARG A 243 -6.68 -42.20 -30.50
CA ARG A 243 -6.61 -43.53 -31.12
C ARG A 243 -7.85 -43.73 -31.98
N ARG A 244 -7.69 -43.77 -33.30
CA ARG A 244 -8.78 -44.08 -34.25
C ARG A 244 -8.26 -45.11 -35.25
N ASN A 245 -8.99 -46.22 -35.42
CA ASN A 245 -8.64 -47.34 -36.32
C ASN A 245 -7.19 -47.85 -36.16
N GLY A 246 -6.76 -48.15 -34.93
CA GLY A 246 -5.50 -48.85 -34.67
C GLY A 246 -4.21 -48.06 -34.94
N ARG A 247 -4.28 -46.80 -35.39
CA ARG A 247 -3.13 -45.92 -35.59
C ARG A 247 -3.11 -44.81 -34.54
N ASN A 248 -1.92 -44.54 -33.99
CA ASN A 248 -1.70 -43.45 -33.05
C ASN A 248 -1.42 -42.16 -33.82
N PHE A 249 -2.27 -41.14 -33.64
CA PHE A 249 -1.99 -39.79 -34.12
C PHE A 249 -1.59 -38.91 -32.94
N LYS A 250 -0.41 -38.29 -33.00
CA LYS A 250 -0.01 -37.22 -32.08
C LYS A 250 -0.52 -35.90 -32.66
N ILE A 251 -1.49 -35.28 -32.00
CA ILE A 251 -1.93 -33.93 -32.33
C ILE A 251 -1.27 -32.98 -31.34
N VAL A 252 -0.45 -32.06 -31.84
CA VAL A 252 0.10 -30.97 -31.03
C VAL A 252 -0.90 -29.82 -31.09
N GLY A 253 -1.80 -29.76 -30.11
CA GLY A 253 -2.70 -28.62 -29.93
C GLY A 253 -2.08 -27.61 -28.97
N CYS A 254 -1.46 -26.55 -29.51
CA CYS A 254 -1.08 -25.39 -28.69
C CYS A 254 -2.30 -24.49 -28.49
N TYR A 255 -2.99 -24.63 -27.36
CA TYR A 255 -4.03 -23.68 -26.97
C TYR A 255 -3.38 -22.51 -26.22
N TRP A 256 -3.29 -21.35 -26.89
CA TRP A 256 -3.06 -20.05 -26.26
C TRP A 256 -4.39 -19.58 -25.66
N PHE A 257 -4.76 -20.12 -24.50
CA PHE A 257 -5.81 -19.52 -23.68
C PHE A 257 -5.24 -19.27 -22.29
N PRO A 258 -5.40 -18.05 -21.72
CA PRO A 258 -5.05 -17.79 -20.33
C PRO A 258 -6.06 -18.54 -19.47
N ARG A 259 -5.78 -19.81 -19.18
CA ARG A 259 -6.51 -20.55 -18.18
C ARG A 259 -5.95 -20.10 -16.84
N TRP A 260 -6.67 -19.18 -16.20
CA TRP A 260 -6.45 -18.84 -14.80
C TRP A 260 -6.34 -20.15 -14.02
N CYS A 261 -5.19 -20.36 -13.37
CA CYS A 261 -4.95 -21.50 -12.48
C CYS A 261 -5.80 -21.34 -11.22
N TYR A 262 -7.11 -21.54 -11.34
CA TYR A 262 -7.97 -21.80 -10.20
C TYR A 262 -7.97 -23.31 -9.93
N PRO A 263 -7.76 -23.76 -8.68
CA PRO A 263 -8.00 -25.15 -8.34
C PRO A 263 -9.49 -25.44 -8.54
N ILE A 264 -9.79 -26.45 -9.35
CA ILE A 264 -11.11 -27.08 -9.40
C ILE A 264 -11.03 -28.23 -8.40
N GLY A 265 -11.68 -28.08 -7.24
CA GLY A 265 -11.71 -29.09 -6.18
C GLY A 265 -12.14 -28.48 -4.86
#